data_AF-A0A511DG14-F1
#
_entry.id   AF-A0A511DG14-F1
#
_cell.length_a   1.000
_cell.length_b   1.000
_cell.length_c   1.000
_cell.angle_alpha   90.00
_cell.angle_beta   90.00
_cell.angle_gamma   90.00
#
_symmetry.space_group_name_H-M   'P 1'
#
loop_
_entity.id
_entity.type
_entity.pdbx_description
1 polymer ?
#
loop_
_entity_poly.entity_id
_entity_poly.type
_entity_poly.pdbx_seq_one_letter_code
_entity_poly.pdbx_strand_id
1 'polypeptide(L)'
;MTVWGERAAEAEAAVRARHLRRVVGVTPGTRIGRIRWPRPRLDRPWPWHYWWQAHLLDCLVDAELRAPDRRRAAAIAGTVRGVRLMNLGRWVNDYYDDIAWFGLAVERAGALARRPGPAAVTAVTTRLRAGWTPDGGGGIWWRRADDFKNAPANGPAAILLARSGRVPLAASIVDWMAASLVDPGSGLVRDGVRLAPDGTVREIAATTYTYCQGVYLGACVELAERDGAPRWAARASAVLDAVADRMAGADGVIPGYDDGGDGGLFNGILARYLADAARRRPELADTARRLVLASAESVWDNRAEVATGPVFAHDWRKPARVPRPGTPEADLSVQLSGWMLLEAAATLA
;
A
#
# COMPACT_ATOMS: atom_id res chain seq x y z
N MET A 1 11.53 -23.45 5.70
CA MET A 1 10.81 -22.32 5.07
C MET A 1 9.43 -22.84 4.72
N THR A 2 8.36 -22.10 5.02
CA THR A 2 6.99 -22.55 4.68
C THR A 2 6.78 -22.49 3.17
N VAL A 3 5.80 -23.21 2.63
CA VAL A 3 5.44 -23.14 1.20
C VAL A 3 5.16 -21.69 0.77
N TRP A 4 4.49 -20.91 1.61
CA TRP A 4 4.22 -19.50 1.35
C TRP A 4 5.50 -18.66 1.35
N GLY A 5 6.45 -18.97 2.23
CA GLY A 5 7.76 -18.31 2.23
C GLY A 5 8.58 -18.57 0.97
N GLU A 6 8.46 -19.76 0.37
CA GLU A 6 9.08 -20.12 -0.92
C GLU A 6 8.40 -19.36 -2.08
N ARG A 7 7.07 -19.38 -2.14
CA ARG A 7 6.27 -18.62 -3.12
C ARG A 7 6.59 -17.12 -3.09
N ALA A 8 6.69 -16.56 -1.89
CA ALA A 8 7.09 -15.16 -1.70
C ALA A 8 8.53 -14.88 -2.18
N ALA A 9 9.46 -15.82 -1.97
CA ALA A 9 10.83 -15.71 -2.48
C ALA A 9 10.89 -15.76 -4.03
N GLU A 10 10.05 -16.57 -4.67
CA GLU A 10 9.94 -16.63 -6.13
C GLU A 10 9.38 -15.32 -6.70
N ALA A 11 8.34 -14.76 -6.08
CA ALA A 11 7.79 -13.45 -6.44
C ALA A 11 8.84 -12.33 -6.30
N GLU A 12 9.57 -12.31 -5.18
CA GLU A 12 10.69 -11.38 -4.98
C GLU A 12 11.72 -11.50 -6.12
N ALA A 13 12.16 -12.72 -6.42
CA ALA A 13 13.17 -12.95 -7.45
C ALA A 13 12.71 -12.45 -8.83
N ALA A 14 11.45 -12.74 -9.20
CA ALA A 14 10.84 -12.28 -10.44
C ALA A 14 10.78 -10.74 -10.54
N VAL A 15 10.27 -10.07 -9.49
CA VAL A 15 10.19 -8.60 -9.46
C VAL A 15 11.58 -7.96 -9.52
N ARG A 16 12.55 -8.50 -8.77
CA ARG A 16 13.93 -7.99 -8.77
C ARG A 16 14.60 -8.15 -10.13
N ALA A 17 14.39 -9.27 -10.82
CA ALA A 17 14.96 -9.51 -12.14
C ALA A 17 14.39 -8.57 -13.22
N ARG A 18 13.08 -8.30 -13.16
CA ARG A 18 12.36 -7.57 -14.22
C ARG A 18 12.32 -6.06 -14.03
N HIS A 19 12.13 -5.62 -12.79
CA HIS A 19 11.82 -4.23 -12.47
C HIS A 19 12.95 -3.50 -11.75
N LEU A 20 13.63 -4.15 -10.79
CA LEU A 20 14.62 -3.47 -9.95
C LEU A 20 15.90 -3.12 -10.73
N ARG A 21 16.28 -1.84 -10.73
CA ARG A 21 17.47 -1.34 -11.44
C ARG A 21 18.12 -0.17 -10.72
N ARG A 22 19.32 0.23 -11.15
CA ARG A 22 19.93 1.51 -10.72
C ARG A 22 19.25 2.69 -11.42
N VAL A 23 19.28 3.86 -10.79
CA VAL A 23 18.87 5.11 -11.45
C VAL A 23 19.73 5.32 -12.70
N VAL A 24 19.11 5.75 -13.80
CA VAL A 24 19.69 5.81 -15.18
C VAL A 24 20.47 4.56 -15.61
N GLY A 25 20.22 3.41 -14.98
CA GLY A 25 20.93 2.15 -15.24
C GLY A 25 22.31 2.02 -14.59
N VAL A 26 22.94 3.12 -14.18
CA VAL A 26 24.36 3.13 -13.79
C VAL A 26 24.65 3.72 -12.41
N THR A 27 23.80 4.60 -11.87
CA THR A 27 24.11 5.37 -10.65
C THR A 27 24.39 4.45 -9.45
N PRO A 28 25.64 4.41 -8.94
CA PRO A 28 26.02 3.51 -7.85
C PRO A 28 25.18 3.73 -6.59
N GLY A 29 24.96 2.66 -5.84
CA GLY A 29 24.23 2.73 -4.57
C GLY A 29 22.75 3.14 -4.67
N THR A 30 22.16 3.29 -5.86
CA THR A 30 20.73 3.57 -6.00
C THR A 30 19.96 2.36 -6.49
N ARG A 31 18.68 2.29 -6.14
CA ARG A 31 17.71 1.34 -6.69
C ARG A 31 16.39 2.05 -6.97
N ILE A 32 15.73 1.67 -8.06
CA ILE A 32 14.36 2.06 -8.42
C ILE A 32 13.70 0.89 -9.16
N GLY A 33 12.39 0.77 -9.06
CA GLY A 33 11.55 -0.09 -9.87
C GLY A 33 11.24 0.55 -11.21
N ARG A 34 11.49 -0.18 -12.28
CA ARG A 34 10.92 0.11 -13.59
C ARG A 34 9.42 -0.16 -13.55
N ILE A 35 8.63 0.79 -14.03
CA ILE A 35 7.17 0.72 -13.92
C ILE A 35 6.53 -0.32 -14.85
N ARG A 36 7.19 -0.74 -15.94
CA ARG A 36 6.68 -1.75 -16.88
C ARG A 36 7.75 -2.75 -17.32
N TRP A 37 7.38 -4.01 -17.51
CA TRP A 37 8.20 -5.06 -18.12
C TRP A 37 7.35 -5.98 -19.01
N PRO A 38 7.77 -6.33 -20.24
CA PRO A 38 8.98 -5.91 -20.95
C PRO A 38 9.02 -4.40 -21.25
N ARG A 39 10.19 -3.89 -21.62
CA ARG A 39 10.36 -2.45 -21.95
C ARG A 39 9.61 -2.11 -23.25
N PRO A 40 8.70 -1.12 -23.24
CA PRO A 40 8.27 -0.49 -24.49
C PRO A 40 9.51 0.15 -25.15
N ARG A 41 9.57 0.17 -26.48
CA ARG A 41 10.69 0.82 -27.20
C ARG A 41 10.47 2.34 -27.39
N LEU A 42 9.23 2.83 -27.31
CA LEU A 42 8.83 4.14 -27.82
C LEU A 42 8.37 5.17 -26.76
N ASP A 43 8.04 4.79 -25.52
CA ASP A 43 7.43 5.75 -24.55
C ASP A 43 8.46 6.55 -23.73
N ARG A 44 9.28 7.38 -24.39
CA ARG A 44 10.16 8.34 -23.70
C ARG A 44 9.52 9.74 -23.65
N PRO A 45 9.62 10.47 -22.52
CA PRO A 45 10.21 10.08 -21.24
C PRO A 45 9.31 9.09 -20.46
N TRP A 46 9.94 8.18 -19.72
CA TRP A 46 9.22 7.18 -18.94
C TRP A 46 8.54 7.81 -17.72
N PRO A 47 7.28 7.47 -17.40
CA PRO A 47 6.62 7.98 -16.22
C PRO A 47 7.36 7.61 -14.93
N TRP A 48 7.32 8.53 -13.96
CA TRP A 48 7.83 8.33 -12.61
C TRP A 48 6.64 8.20 -11.64
N HIS A 49 6.38 6.97 -11.18
CA HIS A 49 5.35 6.69 -10.18
C HIS A 49 6.00 6.63 -8.80
N TYR A 50 6.00 7.74 -8.08
CA TYR A 50 6.63 7.86 -6.76
C TYR A 50 6.08 6.83 -5.77
N TRP A 51 4.76 6.70 -5.65
CA TRP A 51 4.14 5.81 -4.68
C TRP A 51 4.30 4.31 -4.99
N TRP A 52 4.45 3.92 -6.26
CA TRP A 52 4.81 2.53 -6.60
C TRP A 52 6.20 2.17 -6.07
N GLN A 53 7.11 3.14 -5.97
CA GLN A 53 8.43 2.93 -5.38
C GLN A 53 8.36 2.78 -3.86
N ALA A 54 7.41 3.46 -3.21
CA ALA A 54 7.14 3.26 -1.79
C ALA A 54 6.71 1.81 -1.52
N HIS A 55 5.80 1.25 -2.33
CA HIS A 55 5.39 -0.13 -2.18
C HIS A 55 6.45 -1.16 -2.61
N LEU A 56 7.32 -0.83 -3.57
CA LEU A 56 8.51 -1.62 -3.83
C LEU A 56 9.43 -1.66 -2.60
N LEU A 57 9.61 -0.52 -1.92
CA LEU A 57 10.36 -0.47 -0.66
C LEU A 57 9.69 -1.33 0.41
N ASP A 58 8.37 -1.28 0.55
CA ASP A 58 7.62 -2.12 1.48
C ASP A 58 7.83 -3.63 1.22
N CYS A 59 7.76 -4.07 -0.04
CA CYS A 59 7.97 -5.48 -0.38
C CYS A 59 9.42 -5.93 -0.13
N LEU A 60 10.39 -5.05 -0.38
CA LEU A 60 11.79 -5.31 -0.03
C LEU A 60 11.97 -5.44 1.50
N VAL A 61 11.25 -4.64 2.28
CA VAL A 61 11.24 -4.75 3.75
C VAL A 61 10.59 -6.05 4.19
N ASP A 62 9.47 -6.47 3.59
CA ASP A 62 8.82 -7.75 3.92
C ASP A 62 9.78 -8.93 3.69
N ALA A 63 10.43 -8.97 2.53
CA ALA A 63 11.39 -10.03 2.21
C ALA A 63 12.60 -10.04 3.14
N GLU A 64 13.08 -8.87 3.59
CA GLU A 64 14.15 -8.78 4.59
C GLU A 64 13.71 -9.26 5.97
N LEU A 65 12.46 -8.97 6.37
CA LEU A 65 11.89 -9.45 7.63
C LEU A 65 11.68 -10.97 7.61
N ARG A 66 11.24 -11.52 6.48
CA ARG A 66 11.07 -12.96 6.29
C ARG A 66 12.40 -13.71 6.28
N ALA A 67 13.40 -13.18 5.58
CA ALA A 67 14.72 -13.79 5.46
C ALA A 67 15.80 -12.69 5.36
N PRO A 68 16.49 -12.36 6.47
CA PRO A 68 17.50 -11.30 6.44
C PRO A 68 18.66 -11.59 5.48
N ASP A 69 19.02 -10.63 4.62
CA ASP A 69 20.14 -10.72 3.69
C ASP A 69 20.81 -9.36 3.44
N ARG A 70 22.14 -9.34 3.43
CA ARG A 70 22.91 -8.10 3.20
C ARG A 70 22.58 -7.45 1.85
N ARG A 71 22.22 -8.22 0.82
CA ARG A 71 21.87 -7.65 -0.50
C ARG A 71 20.48 -7.03 -0.47
N ARG A 72 19.51 -7.60 0.26
CA ARG A 72 18.20 -6.99 0.54
C ARG A 72 18.34 -5.70 1.34
N ALA A 73 19.08 -5.71 2.44
CA ALA A 73 19.39 -4.49 3.21
C ALA A 73 20.04 -3.38 2.35
N ALA A 74 20.95 -3.74 1.44
CA ALA A 74 21.56 -2.80 0.50
C ALA A 74 20.55 -2.28 -0.55
N ALA A 75 19.61 -3.12 -0.98
CA ALA A 75 18.54 -2.74 -1.91
C ALA A 75 17.57 -1.75 -1.26
N ILE A 76 17.13 -2.00 -0.02
CA ILE A 76 16.29 -1.09 0.79
C ILE A 76 16.92 0.30 0.88
N ALA A 77 18.16 0.38 1.37
CA ALA A 77 18.88 1.65 1.47
C ALA A 77 19.07 2.31 0.09
N GLY A 78 19.26 1.50 -0.96
CA GLY A 78 19.38 1.97 -2.34
C GLY A 78 18.09 2.55 -2.89
N THR A 79 16.94 1.97 -2.55
CA THR A 79 15.61 2.43 -2.97
C THR A 79 15.28 3.78 -2.33
N VAL A 80 15.55 3.95 -1.04
CA VAL A 80 15.38 5.25 -0.36
C VAL A 80 16.22 6.34 -1.03
N ARG A 81 17.49 6.06 -1.35
CA ARG A 81 18.35 7.01 -2.10
C ARG A 81 17.85 7.27 -3.51
N GLY A 82 17.39 6.23 -4.21
CA GLY A 82 16.90 6.32 -5.58
C GLY A 82 15.65 7.18 -5.69
N VAL A 83 14.68 7.00 -4.80
CA VAL A 83 13.46 7.83 -4.72
C VAL A 83 13.82 9.29 -4.50
N ARG A 84 14.72 9.60 -3.54
CA ARG A 84 15.19 10.97 -3.31
C ARG A 84 15.77 11.60 -4.57
N LEU A 85 16.62 10.85 -5.26
CA LEU A 85 17.32 11.35 -6.45
C LEU A 85 16.34 11.62 -7.60
N MET A 86 15.43 10.68 -7.86
CA MET A 86 14.39 10.83 -8.89
C MET A 86 13.39 11.94 -8.53
N ASN A 87 13.20 12.23 -7.24
CA ASN A 87 12.40 13.35 -6.76
C ASN A 87 13.24 14.62 -6.52
N LEU A 88 14.28 14.83 -7.34
CA LEU A 88 15.11 16.05 -7.36
C LEU A 88 15.69 16.45 -5.99
N GLY A 89 16.10 15.46 -5.20
CA GLY A 89 16.70 15.64 -3.88
C GLY A 89 15.70 15.83 -2.73
N ARG A 90 14.40 15.88 -3.03
CA ARG A 90 13.32 16.10 -2.05
C ARG A 90 12.69 14.78 -1.59
N TRP A 91 12.17 14.78 -0.36
CA TRP A 91 11.41 13.66 0.18
C TRP A 91 9.91 13.77 -0.06
N VAL A 92 9.41 15.00 -0.15
CA VAL A 92 7.99 15.27 -0.31
C VAL A 92 7.68 15.75 -1.72
N ASN A 93 6.43 15.54 -2.14
CA ASN A 93 5.86 16.10 -3.35
C ASN A 93 4.51 16.78 -3.01
N ASP A 94 3.67 17.01 -4.02
CA ASP A 94 2.42 17.75 -3.88
C ASP A 94 1.26 16.87 -3.42
N TYR A 95 1.39 15.55 -3.56
CA TYR A 95 0.42 14.51 -3.23
C TYR A 95 0.69 14.00 -1.81
N TYR A 96 -0.31 14.10 -0.93
CA TYR A 96 -0.15 13.73 0.49
C TYR A 96 -0.20 12.22 0.70
N ASP A 97 -0.97 11.50 -0.10
CA ASP A 97 -1.00 10.05 -0.16
C ASP A 97 0.36 9.47 -0.58
N ASP A 98 0.94 9.94 -1.69
CA ASP A 98 2.27 9.54 -2.17
C ASP A 98 3.32 9.57 -1.05
N ILE A 99 3.41 10.72 -0.37
CA ILE A 99 4.41 10.92 0.68
C ILE A 99 4.07 10.11 1.93
N ALA A 100 2.79 9.87 2.24
CA ALA A 100 2.39 9.03 3.37
C ALA A 100 2.83 7.58 3.15
N TRP A 101 2.62 7.03 1.95
CA TRP A 101 3.11 5.71 1.57
C TRP A 101 4.62 5.59 1.72
N PHE A 102 5.36 6.56 1.19
CA PHE A 102 6.81 6.55 1.30
C PHE A 102 7.28 6.70 2.75
N GLY A 103 6.63 7.57 3.54
CA GLY A 103 6.92 7.73 4.97
C GLY A 103 6.74 6.43 5.74
N LEU A 104 5.64 5.70 5.49
CA LEU A 104 5.41 4.37 6.08
C LEU A 104 6.49 3.37 5.69
N ALA A 105 6.80 3.25 4.40
CA ALA A 105 7.79 2.29 3.94
C ALA A 105 9.19 2.59 4.51
N VAL A 106 9.56 3.87 4.65
CA VAL A 106 10.82 4.27 5.28
C VAL A 106 10.81 4.04 6.80
N GLU A 107 9.69 4.31 7.47
CA GLU A 107 9.52 4.03 8.90
C GLU A 107 9.68 2.53 9.18
N ARG A 108 9.00 1.69 8.41
CA ARG A 108 9.13 0.22 8.48
C ARG A 108 10.55 -0.27 8.20
N ALA A 109 11.26 0.38 7.28
CA ALA A 109 12.65 0.05 7.00
C ALA A 109 13.59 0.39 8.17
N GLY A 110 13.23 1.33 9.06
CA GLY A 110 13.99 1.68 10.25
C GLY A 110 15.49 1.91 9.97
N ALA A 111 16.36 1.19 10.68
CA ALA A 111 17.81 1.29 10.50
C ALA A 111 18.30 0.88 9.11
N LEU A 112 17.56 0.03 8.39
CA LEU A 112 17.90 -0.44 7.04
C LEU A 112 17.81 0.70 6.01
N ALA A 113 16.98 1.71 6.25
CA ALA A 113 16.93 2.92 5.43
C ALA A 113 18.23 3.76 5.52
N ARG A 114 19.07 3.52 6.54
CA ARG A 114 20.30 4.24 6.86
C ARG A 114 20.07 5.75 7.08
N ARG A 115 21.14 6.55 7.00
CA ARG A 115 21.13 8.02 7.22
C ARG A 115 19.98 8.79 6.58
N PRO A 116 19.50 8.53 5.34
CA PRO A 116 18.38 9.29 4.81
C PRO A 116 17.02 8.99 5.48
N GLY A 117 16.88 7.85 6.18
CA GLY A 117 15.61 7.39 6.74
C GLY A 117 14.96 8.36 7.74
N PRO A 118 15.64 8.71 8.85
CA PRO A 118 15.07 9.60 9.87
C PRO A 118 14.70 10.99 9.32
N ALA A 119 15.49 11.53 8.40
CA ALA A 119 15.22 12.82 7.75
C ALA A 119 13.97 12.74 6.85
N ALA A 120 13.79 11.63 6.13
CA ALA A 120 12.61 11.41 5.30
C ALA A 120 11.33 11.31 6.16
N VAL A 121 11.33 10.51 7.24
CA VAL A 121 10.17 10.36 8.13
C VAL A 121 9.79 11.71 8.76
N THR A 122 10.77 12.48 9.22
CA THR A 122 10.54 13.82 9.77
C THR A 122 9.91 14.77 8.74
N ALA A 123 10.46 14.80 7.52
CA ALA A 123 9.95 15.66 6.44
C ALA A 123 8.52 15.29 6.04
N VAL A 124 8.25 14.00 5.86
CA VAL A 124 6.91 13.48 5.53
C VAL A 124 5.93 13.81 6.65
N THR A 125 6.24 13.47 7.89
CA THR A 125 5.33 13.69 9.02
C THR A 125 4.99 15.17 9.20
N THR A 126 5.98 16.05 9.01
CA THR A 126 5.76 17.51 9.03
C THR A 126 4.80 17.94 7.93
N ARG A 127 4.98 17.42 6.72
CA ARG A 127 4.13 17.73 5.58
C ARG A 127 2.71 17.23 5.78
N LEU A 128 2.52 16.00 6.26
CA LEU A 128 1.18 15.44 6.53
C LEU A 128 0.41 16.25 7.58
N ARG A 129 1.08 16.68 8.64
CA ARG A 129 0.46 17.57 9.66
C ARG A 129 -0.03 18.88 9.04
N ALA A 130 0.75 19.48 8.15
CA ALA A 130 0.35 20.68 7.43
C ALA A 130 -0.78 20.45 6.40
N GLY A 131 -1.13 19.19 6.10
CA GLY A 131 -2.25 18.86 5.21
C GLY A 131 -3.60 18.77 5.90
N TRP A 132 -3.62 18.60 7.23
CA TRP A 132 -4.86 18.55 8.00
C TRP A 132 -5.48 19.93 8.11
N THR A 133 -6.74 20.08 7.69
CA THR A 133 -7.50 21.33 7.83
C THR A 133 -8.91 21.05 8.36
N PRO A 134 -9.57 22.02 9.04
CA PRO A 134 -10.92 21.85 9.56
C PRO A 134 -12.01 21.80 8.47
N ASP A 135 -11.71 22.21 7.23
CA ASP A 135 -12.66 22.16 6.10
C ASP A 135 -13.21 20.75 5.92
N GLY A 136 -14.50 20.61 5.63
CA GLY A 136 -15.15 19.30 5.52
C GLY A 136 -15.17 18.51 6.83
N GLY A 137 -15.07 19.19 7.98
CA GLY A 137 -15.05 18.59 9.32
C GLY A 137 -13.71 17.97 9.71
N GLY A 138 -12.64 18.21 8.94
CA GLY A 138 -11.33 17.60 9.16
C GLY A 138 -10.76 16.99 7.88
N GLY A 139 -9.73 16.17 8.05
CA GLY A 139 -9.10 15.42 6.97
C GLY A 139 -7.91 16.14 6.34
N ILE A 140 -7.01 15.34 5.80
CA ILE A 140 -5.87 15.73 4.98
C ILE A 140 -6.31 15.79 3.51
N TRP A 141 -5.92 16.88 2.83
CA TRP A 141 -6.09 17.03 1.38
C TRP A 141 -5.37 15.94 0.60
N TRP A 142 -5.93 15.51 -0.53
CA TRP A 142 -5.27 14.57 -1.43
C TRP A 142 -3.99 15.18 -2.02
N ARG A 143 -4.11 16.40 -2.55
CA ARG A 143 -3.00 17.17 -3.13
C ARG A 143 -3.03 18.62 -2.62
N ARG A 144 -1.89 19.32 -2.68
CA ARG A 144 -1.88 20.78 -2.41
C ARG A 144 -2.78 21.54 -3.36
N ALA A 145 -3.49 22.52 -2.79
CA ALA A 145 -4.40 23.40 -3.51
C ALA A 145 -5.45 22.63 -4.32
N ASP A 146 -5.95 21.53 -3.74
CA ASP A 146 -7.00 20.69 -4.28
C ASP A 146 -8.31 20.88 -3.48
N ASP A 147 -9.43 20.43 -4.04
CA ASP A 147 -10.73 20.41 -3.37
C ASP A 147 -11.09 19.03 -2.79
N PHE A 148 -10.22 18.04 -2.97
CA PHE A 148 -10.49 16.65 -2.62
C PHE A 148 -9.75 16.16 -1.36
N LYS A 149 -10.47 15.50 -0.46
CA LYS A 149 -9.93 14.78 0.70
C LYS A 149 -10.30 13.30 0.58
N ASN A 150 -9.32 12.41 0.66
CA ASN A 150 -9.53 10.99 0.36
C ASN A 150 -8.91 10.05 1.40
N ALA A 151 -9.43 8.81 1.46
CA ALA A 151 -8.93 7.77 2.34
C ALA A 151 -7.43 7.46 2.12
N PRO A 152 -6.89 7.44 0.88
CA PRO A 152 -5.46 7.22 0.63
C PRO A 152 -4.52 8.27 1.21
N ALA A 153 -4.94 9.52 1.37
CA ALA A 153 -4.13 10.54 2.05
C ALA A 153 -4.26 10.48 3.58
N ASN A 154 -5.39 9.99 4.08
CA ASN A 154 -5.74 10.03 5.50
C ASN A 154 -5.35 8.76 6.26
N GLY A 155 -5.69 7.57 5.76
CA GLY A 155 -5.41 6.30 6.43
C GLY A 155 -3.90 6.05 6.64
N PRO A 156 -3.07 6.10 5.59
CA PRO A 156 -1.61 5.97 5.71
C PRO A 156 -0.98 7.04 6.61
N ALA A 157 -1.50 8.27 6.55
CA ALA A 157 -1.05 9.34 7.42
C ALA A 157 -1.37 9.05 8.89
N ALA A 158 -2.58 8.57 9.20
CA ALA A 158 -2.97 8.20 10.56
C ALA A 158 -2.07 7.08 11.11
N ILE A 159 -1.78 6.05 10.31
CA ILE A 159 -0.87 4.96 10.69
C ILE A 159 0.51 5.53 11.04
N LEU A 160 1.10 6.34 10.15
CA LEU A 160 2.43 6.91 10.36
C LEU A 160 2.45 7.85 11.58
N LEU A 161 1.42 8.68 11.72
CA LEU A 161 1.29 9.63 12.82
C LEU A 161 1.16 8.90 14.16
N ALA A 162 0.34 7.86 14.24
CA ALA A 162 0.19 7.01 15.42
C ALA A 162 1.54 6.39 15.82
N ARG A 163 2.25 5.75 14.87
CA ARG A 163 3.59 5.17 15.11
C ARG A 163 4.62 6.19 15.54
N SER A 164 4.51 7.43 15.06
CA SER A 164 5.39 8.53 15.41
C SER A 164 5.05 9.23 16.75
N GLY A 165 4.09 8.70 17.51
CA GLY A 165 3.66 9.22 18.82
C GLY A 165 2.64 10.36 18.77
N ARG A 166 2.11 10.71 17.58
CA ARG A 166 1.12 11.78 17.39
C ARG A 166 -0.31 11.22 17.48
N VAL A 167 -0.55 10.43 18.52
CA VAL A 167 -1.78 9.64 18.72
C VAL A 167 -3.05 10.49 18.63
N PRO A 168 -3.15 11.69 19.25
CA PRO A 168 -4.38 12.49 19.17
C PRO A 168 -4.74 12.92 17.74
N LEU A 169 -3.75 13.33 16.94
CA LEU A 169 -4.00 13.71 15.55
C LEU A 169 -4.37 12.49 14.70
N ALA A 170 -3.70 11.35 14.91
CA ALA A 170 -4.07 10.11 14.23
C ALA A 170 -5.51 9.70 14.57
N ALA A 171 -5.92 9.79 15.83
CA ALA A 171 -7.29 9.56 16.26
C ALA A 171 -8.28 10.50 15.57
N SER A 172 -8.00 11.81 15.52
CA SER A 172 -8.86 12.78 14.80
C SER A 172 -9.01 12.44 13.32
N ILE A 173 -7.94 11.97 12.67
CA ILE A 173 -7.99 11.55 11.26
C ILE A 173 -8.92 10.34 11.09
N VAL A 174 -8.76 9.30 11.92
CA VAL A 174 -9.58 8.08 11.80
C VAL A 174 -11.04 8.36 12.20
N ASP A 175 -11.28 9.21 13.19
CA ASP A 175 -12.63 9.67 13.56
C ASP A 175 -13.29 10.43 12.39
N TRP A 176 -12.55 11.31 11.69
CA TRP A 176 -13.05 11.96 10.48
C TRP A 176 -13.32 10.97 9.34
N MET A 177 -12.43 10.00 9.10
CA MET A 177 -12.67 8.95 8.10
C MET A 177 -13.95 8.15 8.43
N ALA A 178 -14.15 7.83 9.70
CA ALA A 178 -15.35 7.10 10.15
C ALA A 178 -16.64 7.90 9.91
N ALA A 179 -16.61 9.21 10.18
CA ALA A 179 -17.78 10.07 10.02
C ALA A 179 -18.09 10.41 8.55
N SER A 180 -17.05 10.64 7.74
CA SER A 180 -17.18 11.21 6.40
C SER A 180 -17.12 10.16 5.28
N LEU A 181 -16.31 9.11 5.45
CA LEU A 181 -15.97 8.20 4.37
C LEU A 181 -16.60 6.82 4.51
N VAL A 182 -16.77 6.31 5.72
CA VAL A 182 -17.47 5.03 5.93
C VAL A 182 -18.92 5.19 5.48
N ASP A 183 -19.34 4.34 4.55
CA ASP A 183 -20.70 4.28 4.08
C ASP A 183 -21.59 3.54 5.09
N PRO A 184 -22.67 4.16 5.61
CA PRO A 184 -23.47 3.55 6.67
C PRO A 184 -24.28 2.33 6.21
N GLY A 185 -24.51 2.17 4.90
CA GLY A 185 -25.27 1.03 4.36
C GLY A 185 -24.41 -0.22 4.18
N SER A 186 -23.21 -0.05 3.63
CA SER A 186 -22.29 -1.16 3.33
C SER A 186 -21.22 -1.40 4.40
N GLY A 187 -20.89 -0.40 5.22
CA GLY A 187 -19.75 -0.43 6.15
C GLY A 187 -18.39 -0.23 5.46
N LEU A 188 -18.37 -0.08 4.14
CA LEU A 188 -17.15 0.13 3.36
C LEU A 188 -16.71 1.59 3.37
N VAL A 189 -15.41 1.82 3.29
CA VAL A 189 -14.78 3.13 3.19
C VAL A 189 -14.82 3.60 1.74
N ARG A 190 -15.52 4.71 1.50
CA ARG A 190 -15.56 5.42 0.22
C ARG A 190 -14.23 6.15 -0.05
N ASP A 191 -13.95 6.42 -1.32
CA ASP A 191 -12.70 7.01 -1.74
C ASP A 191 -12.45 8.39 -1.08
N GLY A 192 -13.44 9.28 -1.10
CA GLY A 192 -13.24 10.62 -0.56
C GLY A 192 -14.45 11.53 -0.65
N VAL A 193 -14.20 12.81 -0.36
CA VAL A 193 -15.15 13.91 -0.45
C VAL A 193 -14.53 15.10 -1.16
N ARG A 194 -15.31 15.78 -2.01
CA ARG A 194 -14.93 17.08 -2.59
C ARG A 194 -15.60 18.19 -1.82
N LEU A 195 -14.84 19.26 -1.59
CA LEU A 195 -15.30 20.42 -0.85
C LEU A 195 -15.69 21.55 -1.80
N ALA A 196 -16.65 22.36 -1.38
CA ALA A 196 -16.94 23.66 -2.00
C ALA A 196 -15.94 24.73 -1.49
N PRO A 197 -15.83 25.89 -2.17
CA PRO A 197 -14.94 26.97 -1.74
C PRO A 197 -15.21 27.52 -0.33
N ASP A 198 -16.41 27.30 0.21
CA ASP A 198 -16.80 27.67 1.57
C ASP A 198 -16.37 26.63 2.64
N GLY A 199 -15.68 25.56 2.22
CA GLY A 199 -15.19 24.50 3.08
C GLY A 199 -16.23 23.42 3.42
N THR A 200 -17.43 23.46 2.85
CA THR A 200 -18.46 22.43 3.05
C THR A 200 -18.29 21.24 2.11
N VAL A 201 -18.79 20.06 2.49
CA VAL A 201 -18.79 18.88 1.61
C VAL A 201 -19.81 19.08 0.49
N ARG A 202 -19.31 19.11 -0.76
CA ARG A 202 -20.12 19.27 -1.98
C ARG A 202 -20.51 17.93 -2.59
N GLU A 203 -19.59 16.97 -2.55
CA GLU A 203 -19.75 15.67 -3.22
C GLU A 203 -19.06 14.57 -2.43
N ILE A 204 -19.66 13.37 -2.41
CA ILE A 204 -19.05 12.16 -1.89
C ILE A 204 -18.64 11.29 -3.08
N ALA A 205 -17.34 11.01 -3.21
CA ALA A 205 -16.82 10.05 -4.17
C ALA A 205 -17.12 8.63 -3.66
N ALA A 206 -18.29 8.11 -4.03
CA ALA A 206 -18.87 6.89 -3.46
C ALA A 206 -18.14 5.59 -3.86
N THR A 207 -17.20 5.64 -4.79
CA THR A 207 -16.42 4.48 -5.20
C THR A 207 -15.67 3.88 -4.02
N THR A 208 -15.74 2.57 -3.86
CA THR A 208 -15.00 1.82 -2.83
C THR A 208 -13.86 1.05 -3.47
N TYR A 209 -12.66 1.25 -2.97
CA TYR A 209 -11.45 0.53 -3.39
C TYR A 209 -10.88 -0.31 -2.24
N THR A 210 -10.26 -1.45 -2.54
CA THR A 210 -9.72 -2.38 -1.53
C THR A 210 -8.69 -1.75 -0.60
N TYR A 211 -7.78 -0.94 -1.13
CA TYR A 211 -6.78 -0.24 -0.32
C TYR A 211 -7.36 0.78 0.67
N CYS A 212 -8.49 1.43 0.37
CA CYS A 212 -9.18 2.33 1.31
C CYS A 212 -9.60 1.57 2.57
N GLN A 213 -10.04 0.32 2.39
CA GLN A 213 -10.43 -0.56 3.50
C GLN A 213 -9.19 -0.96 4.30
N GLY A 214 -8.13 -1.35 3.61
CA GLY A 214 -6.86 -1.75 4.23
C GLY A 214 -6.26 -0.66 5.10
N VAL A 215 -6.19 0.58 4.61
CA VAL A 215 -5.60 1.68 5.39
C VAL A 215 -6.46 2.10 6.58
N TYR A 216 -7.78 2.03 6.45
CA TYR A 216 -8.67 2.30 7.58
C TYR A 216 -8.57 1.21 8.65
N LEU A 217 -8.55 -0.06 8.23
CA LEU A 217 -8.30 -1.20 9.12
C LEU A 217 -6.95 -1.04 9.83
N GLY A 218 -5.88 -0.79 9.09
CA GLY A 218 -4.54 -0.59 9.64
C GLY A 218 -4.48 0.55 10.64
N ALA A 219 -5.11 1.69 10.33
CA ALA A 219 -5.15 2.84 11.24
C ALA A 219 -5.93 2.52 12.53
N CYS A 220 -7.05 1.80 12.44
CA CYS A 220 -7.79 1.34 13.61
C CYS A 220 -6.96 0.38 14.47
N VAL A 221 -6.23 -0.57 13.87
CA VAL A 221 -5.33 -1.49 14.58
C VAL A 221 -4.21 -0.74 15.29
N GLU A 222 -3.57 0.25 14.64
CA GLU A 222 -2.53 1.07 15.27
C GLU A 222 -3.05 1.84 16.50
N LEU A 223 -4.24 2.43 16.40
CA LEU A 223 -4.85 3.19 17.49
C LEU A 223 -5.37 2.30 18.61
N ALA A 224 -5.85 1.09 18.29
CA ALA A 224 -6.27 0.13 19.31
C ALA A 224 -5.11 -0.25 20.26
N GLU A 225 -3.87 -0.23 19.77
CA GLU A 225 -2.68 -0.45 20.61
C GLU A 225 -2.19 0.80 21.34
N ARG A 226 -2.31 2.00 20.73
CA ARG A 226 -1.65 3.22 21.20
C ARG A 226 -2.54 4.17 21.98
N ASP A 227 -3.81 4.26 21.59
CA ASP A 227 -4.84 5.05 22.27
C ASP A 227 -5.63 4.18 23.26
N GLY A 228 -5.81 2.90 22.94
CA GLY A 228 -6.45 1.92 23.83
C GLY A 228 -7.98 2.06 23.96
N ALA A 229 -8.61 3.05 23.33
CA ALA A 229 -10.06 3.19 23.38
C ALA A 229 -10.78 2.02 22.65
N PRO A 230 -11.84 1.42 23.24
CA PRO A 230 -12.53 0.26 22.66
C PRO A 230 -13.09 0.47 21.25
N ARG A 231 -13.41 1.72 20.88
CA ARG A 231 -13.97 2.07 19.56
C ARG A 231 -13.08 1.66 18.39
N TRP A 232 -11.76 1.61 18.58
CA TRP A 232 -10.83 1.26 17.51
C TRP A 232 -10.92 -0.22 17.13
N ALA A 233 -11.02 -1.10 18.13
CA ALA A 233 -11.23 -2.53 17.90
C ALA A 233 -12.59 -2.79 17.25
N ALA A 234 -13.65 -2.10 17.71
CA ALA A 234 -14.98 -2.21 17.11
C ALA A 234 -15.00 -1.78 15.63
N ARG A 235 -14.34 -0.67 15.29
CA ARG A 235 -14.23 -0.21 13.90
C ARG A 235 -13.39 -1.15 13.02
N ALA A 236 -12.31 -1.71 13.57
CA ALA A 236 -11.48 -2.69 12.88
C ALA A 236 -12.27 -3.96 12.55
N SER A 237 -13.08 -4.46 13.49
CA SER A 237 -13.99 -5.58 13.25
C SER A 237 -15.03 -5.23 12.18
N ALA A 238 -15.71 -4.09 12.33
CA ALA A 238 -16.78 -3.70 11.42
C ALA A 238 -16.32 -3.55 9.96
N VAL A 239 -15.14 -2.95 9.72
CA VAL A 239 -14.61 -2.83 8.35
C VAL A 239 -14.13 -4.19 7.81
N LEU A 240 -13.59 -5.07 8.65
CA LEU A 240 -13.19 -6.42 8.24
C LEU A 240 -14.41 -7.25 7.82
N ASP A 241 -15.48 -7.18 8.60
CA ASP A 241 -16.75 -7.85 8.30
C ASP A 241 -17.36 -7.30 7.00
N ALA A 242 -17.37 -5.96 6.83
CA ALA A 242 -17.81 -5.34 5.59
C ALA A 242 -16.99 -5.78 4.36
N VAL A 243 -15.66 -5.90 4.49
CA VAL A 243 -14.80 -6.44 3.42
C VAL A 243 -15.17 -7.89 3.11
N ALA A 244 -15.35 -8.74 4.12
CA ALA A 244 -15.69 -10.14 3.92
C ALA A 244 -17.07 -10.32 3.26
N ASP A 245 -18.07 -9.53 3.67
CA ASP A 245 -19.45 -9.71 3.25
C ASP A 245 -19.81 -8.99 1.94
N ARG A 246 -19.15 -7.85 1.67
CA ARG A 246 -19.56 -6.92 0.59
C ARG A 246 -18.51 -6.75 -0.51
N MET A 247 -17.26 -7.13 -0.26
CA MET A 247 -16.17 -6.90 -1.21
C MET A 247 -15.54 -8.20 -1.69
N ALA A 248 -15.25 -9.15 -0.80
CA ALA A 248 -14.71 -10.44 -1.18
C ALA A 248 -15.73 -11.26 -2.00
N GLY A 249 -15.23 -12.11 -2.90
CA GLY A 249 -16.05 -13.12 -3.56
C GLY A 249 -16.55 -14.18 -2.58
N ALA A 250 -17.53 -14.98 -2.99
CA ALA A 250 -18.03 -16.10 -2.19
C ALA A 250 -16.95 -17.16 -1.91
N ASP A 251 -15.89 -17.18 -2.72
CA ASP A 251 -14.66 -17.96 -2.57
C ASP A 251 -13.66 -17.36 -1.57
N GLY A 252 -13.98 -16.21 -0.97
CA GLY A 252 -13.10 -15.47 -0.06
C GLY A 252 -11.96 -14.71 -0.76
N VAL A 253 -11.96 -14.66 -2.10
CA VAL A 253 -10.92 -13.99 -2.88
C VAL A 253 -11.25 -12.51 -3.01
N ILE A 254 -10.26 -11.65 -2.72
CA ILE A 254 -10.38 -10.19 -2.89
C ILE A 254 -10.51 -9.87 -4.40
N PRO A 255 -11.45 -9.01 -4.81
CA PRO A 255 -11.75 -8.77 -6.22
C PRO A 255 -10.65 -7.98 -6.92
N GLY A 256 -10.41 -8.22 -8.21
CA GLY A 256 -9.59 -7.34 -9.03
C GLY A 256 -10.27 -6.02 -9.40
N TYR A 257 -9.49 -4.99 -9.71
CA TYR A 257 -9.94 -3.76 -10.39
C TYR A 257 -9.37 -3.75 -11.81
N ASP A 258 -10.24 -3.57 -12.82
CA ASP A 258 -10.02 -3.92 -14.23
C ASP A 258 -9.08 -2.98 -15.04
N ASP A 259 -8.10 -2.30 -14.43
CA ASP A 259 -7.35 -1.22 -15.10
C ASP A 259 -5.82 -1.31 -15.04
N GLY A 260 -5.23 -2.29 -14.35
CA GLY A 260 -3.78 -2.31 -14.16
C GLY A 260 -3.31 -1.02 -13.49
N GLY A 261 -2.23 -0.40 -13.95
CA GLY A 261 -1.89 0.97 -13.52
C GLY A 261 -1.87 1.12 -12.00
N ASP A 262 -2.49 2.17 -11.47
CA ASP A 262 -2.55 2.39 -10.02
C ASP A 262 -3.41 1.34 -9.30
N GLY A 263 -4.53 0.91 -9.90
CA GLY A 263 -5.43 -0.10 -9.37
C GLY A 263 -4.76 -1.46 -9.09
N GLY A 264 -3.69 -1.76 -9.83
CA GLY A 264 -2.88 -2.96 -9.62
C GLY A 264 -2.36 -3.14 -8.19
N LEU A 265 -2.11 -2.07 -7.44
CA LEU A 265 -1.58 -2.13 -6.07
C LEU A 265 -2.66 -2.31 -4.99
N PHE A 266 -3.93 -2.05 -5.30
CA PHE A 266 -4.93 -1.83 -4.26
C PHE A 266 -5.15 -3.08 -3.38
N ASN A 267 -5.19 -4.26 -4.01
CA ASN A 267 -5.43 -5.51 -3.29
C ASN A 267 -4.25 -5.93 -2.41
N GLY A 268 -3.01 -5.72 -2.87
CA GLY A 268 -1.82 -6.00 -2.08
C GLY A 268 -1.81 -5.17 -0.79
N ILE A 269 -2.20 -3.90 -0.87
CA ILE A 269 -2.30 -3.01 0.30
C ILE A 269 -3.35 -3.53 1.28
N LEU A 270 -4.52 -3.96 0.81
CA LEU A 270 -5.52 -4.60 1.67
C LEU A 270 -4.95 -5.86 2.33
N ALA A 271 -4.35 -6.76 1.56
CA ALA A 271 -3.78 -8.01 2.05
C ALA A 271 -2.71 -7.79 3.14
N ARG A 272 -1.86 -6.76 2.99
CA ARG A 272 -0.90 -6.36 4.01
C ARG A 272 -1.58 -6.06 5.35
N TYR A 273 -2.61 -5.21 5.33
CA TYR A 273 -3.26 -4.79 6.57
C TYR A 273 -4.18 -5.86 7.14
N LEU A 274 -4.74 -6.76 6.32
CA LEU A 274 -5.41 -7.96 6.80
C LEU A 274 -4.45 -8.87 7.57
N ALA A 275 -3.28 -9.17 7.00
CA ALA A 275 -2.28 -10.00 7.68
C ALA A 275 -1.72 -9.32 8.94
N ASP A 276 -1.53 -8.00 8.92
CA ASP A 276 -1.13 -7.26 10.12
C ASP A 276 -2.19 -7.30 11.22
N ALA A 277 -3.47 -7.08 10.86
CA ALA A 277 -4.60 -7.19 11.78
C ALA A 277 -4.69 -8.60 12.39
N ALA A 278 -4.60 -9.64 11.57
CA ALA A 278 -4.67 -11.03 12.03
C ALA A 278 -3.61 -11.39 13.07
N ARG A 279 -2.38 -10.85 12.94
CA ARG A 279 -1.28 -11.13 13.87
C ARG A 279 -1.38 -10.35 15.17
N ARG A 280 -1.94 -9.15 15.13
CA ARG A 280 -1.98 -8.22 16.27
C ARG A 280 -3.27 -8.32 17.07
N ARG A 281 -4.36 -8.77 16.43
CA ARG A 281 -5.72 -8.79 16.98
C ARG A 281 -6.34 -10.19 16.81
N PRO A 282 -6.26 -11.06 17.83
CA PRO A 282 -6.79 -12.43 17.75
C PRO A 282 -8.26 -12.50 17.31
N GLU A 283 -9.08 -11.53 17.71
CA GLU A 283 -10.49 -11.44 17.34
C GLU A 283 -10.74 -11.21 15.84
N LEU A 284 -9.72 -10.73 15.10
CA LEU A 284 -9.79 -10.49 13.66
C LEU A 284 -9.12 -11.63 12.86
N ALA A 285 -8.43 -12.55 13.53
CA ALA A 285 -7.50 -13.47 12.91
C ALA A 285 -8.18 -14.40 11.90
N ASP A 286 -9.30 -15.04 12.27
CA ASP A 286 -9.92 -16.07 11.43
C ASP A 286 -10.41 -15.51 10.09
N THR A 287 -11.17 -14.41 10.11
CA THR A 287 -11.67 -13.77 8.90
C THR A 287 -10.53 -13.20 8.05
N ALA A 288 -9.58 -12.48 8.66
CA ALA A 288 -8.48 -11.90 7.91
C ALA A 288 -7.54 -12.96 7.31
N ARG A 289 -7.24 -14.04 8.04
CA ARG A 289 -6.46 -15.18 7.54
C ARG A 289 -7.15 -15.87 6.37
N ARG A 290 -8.46 -16.13 6.48
CA ARG A 290 -9.25 -16.74 5.41
C ARG A 290 -9.14 -15.93 4.11
N LEU A 291 -9.36 -14.61 4.19
CA LEU A 291 -9.29 -13.73 3.01
C LEU A 291 -7.88 -13.70 2.38
N VAL A 292 -6.84 -13.59 3.21
CA VAL A 292 -5.45 -13.55 2.72
C VAL A 292 -5.06 -14.88 2.09
N LEU A 293 -5.31 -16.01 2.75
CA LEU A 293 -4.89 -17.32 2.26
C LEU A 293 -5.68 -17.76 1.02
N ALA A 294 -7.00 -17.55 0.99
CA ALA A 294 -7.81 -17.85 -0.20
C ALA A 294 -7.34 -17.01 -1.41
N SER A 295 -7.07 -15.72 -1.20
CA SER A 295 -6.52 -14.86 -2.25
C SER A 295 -5.11 -15.29 -2.70
N ALA A 296 -4.26 -15.71 -1.75
CA ALA A 296 -2.91 -16.19 -2.02
C ALA A 296 -2.88 -17.51 -2.80
N GLU A 297 -3.82 -18.41 -2.53
CA GLU A 297 -4.01 -19.65 -3.30
C GLU A 297 -4.47 -19.30 -4.71
N SER A 298 -5.53 -18.49 -4.83
CA SER A 298 -6.09 -18.08 -6.11
C SER A 298 -5.07 -17.38 -7.01
N VAL A 299 -4.30 -16.40 -6.50
CA VAL A 299 -3.27 -15.71 -7.29
C VAL A 299 -2.13 -16.65 -7.70
N TRP A 300 -1.78 -17.62 -6.85
CA TRP A 300 -0.72 -18.57 -7.16
C TRP A 300 -1.16 -19.55 -8.24
N ASP A 301 -2.37 -20.09 -8.15
CA ASP A 301 -2.88 -21.05 -9.11
C ASP A 301 -3.17 -20.41 -10.48
N ASN A 302 -3.54 -19.12 -10.48
CA ASN A 302 -3.77 -18.34 -11.70
C ASN A 302 -2.50 -17.67 -12.25
N ARG A 303 -1.32 -17.85 -11.66
CA ARG A 303 -0.09 -17.21 -12.16
C ARG A 303 0.31 -17.79 -13.53
N ALA A 304 0.93 -16.95 -14.35
CA ALA A 304 1.62 -17.41 -15.55
C ALA A 304 3.10 -17.65 -15.24
N GLU A 305 3.65 -18.74 -15.76
CA GLU A 305 5.08 -19.01 -15.68
C GLU A 305 5.80 -18.49 -16.91
N VAL A 306 6.85 -17.70 -16.71
CA VAL A 306 7.77 -17.28 -17.78
C VAL A 306 9.21 -17.53 -17.34
N ALA A 307 10.16 -17.43 -18.27
CA ALA A 307 11.58 -17.77 -18.01
C ALA A 307 12.24 -17.04 -16.83
N THR A 308 11.63 -15.97 -16.30
CA THR A 308 12.14 -15.19 -15.17
C THR A 308 11.29 -15.35 -13.90
N GLY A 309 10.46 -16.39 -13.81
CA GLY A 309 9.59 -16.70 -12.66
C GLY A 309 8.11 -16.39 -12.88
N PRO A 310 7.31 -16.34 -11.79
CA PRO A 310 5.85 -16.17 -11.88
C PRO A 310 5.46 -14.75 -12.32
N VAL A 311 4.30 -14.62 -12.97
CA VAL A 311 3.63 -13.37 -13.34
C VAL A 311 2.22 -13.41 -12.77
N PHE A 312 1.84 -12.34 -12.09
CA PHE A 312 0.52 -12.22 -11.46
C PHE A 312 -0.43 -11.35 -12.28
N ALA A 313 -1.73 -11.68 -12.20
CA ALA A 313 -2.82 -10.89 -12.76
C ALA A 313 -3.24 -9.76 -11.80
N HIS A 314 -3.88 -8.73 -12.35
CA HIS A 314 -4.53 -7.68 -11.56
C HIS A 314 -5.82 -8.17 -10.88
N ASP A 315 -6.50 -9.15 -11.50
CA ASP A 315 -7.62 -9.89 -10.90
C ASP A 315 -7.13 -11.31 -10.58
N TRP A 316 -6.98 -11.60 -9.28
CA TRP A 316 -6.42 -12.85 -8.79
C TRP A 316 -7.29 -14.07 -9.10
N ARG A 317 -8.55 -13.88 -9.51
CA ARG A 317 -9.49 -14.93 -9.92
C ARG A 317 -9.34 -15.33 -11.40
N LYS A 318 -8.56 -14.56 -12.18
CA LYS A 318 -8.38 -14.78 -13.62
C LYS A 318 -6.94 -15.24 -13.88
N PRO A 319 -6.72 -16.18 -14.81
CA PRO A 319 -5.37 -16.55 -15.24
C PRO A 319 -4.58 -15.33 -15.73
N ALA A 320 -3.35 -15.18 -15.25
CA ALA A 320 -2.44 -14.14 -15.67
C ALA A 320 -2.03 -14.34 -17.13
N ARG A 321 -1.91 -13.24 -17.87
CA ARG A 321 -1.42 -13.27 -19.24
C ARG A 321 0.08 -12.99 -19.28
N VAL A 322 0.73 -13.55 -20.29
CA VAL A 322 2.14 -13.25 -20.57
C VAL A 322 2.30 -11.73 -20.80
N PRO A 323 3.18 -11.04 -20.05
CA PRO A 323 3.30 -9.59 -20.12
C PRO A 323 3.69 -9.07 -21.50
N ARG A 324 2.95 -8.07 -21.99
CA ARG A 324 3.21 -7.34 -23.25
C ARG A 324 2.97 -5.84 -23.03
N PRO A 325 3.50 -4.95 -23.88
CA PRO A 325 3.14 -3.54 -23.82
C PRO A 325 1.62 -3.35 -23.85
N GLY A 326 1.07 -2.62 -22.87
CA GLY A 326 -0.37 -2.37 -22.75
C GLY A 326 -1.16 -3.38 -21.91
N THR A 327 -0.56 -4.49 -21.45
CA THR A 327 -1.26 -5.42 -20.52
C THR A 327 -0.98 -5.06 -19.06
N PRO A 328 -1.98 -5.09 -18.15
CA PRO A 328 -1.82 -4.90 -16.71
C PRO A 328 -0.69 -5.74 -16.08
N GLU A 329 -0.52 -6.98 -16.52
CA GLU A 329 0.50 -7.90 -16.00
C GLU A 329 1.94 -7.41 -16.25
N ALA A 330 2.12 -6.45 -17.15
CA ALA A 330 3.40 -5.79 -17.36
C ALA A 330 3.72 -4.73 -16.29
N ASP A 331 2.74 -4.25 -15.56
CA ASP A 331 2.88 -3.13 -14.64
C ASP A 331 3.50 -3.57 -13.31
N LEU A 332 4.43 -2.76 -12.81
CA LEU A 332 5.10 -3.00 -11.54
C LEU A 332 4.09 -3.09 -10.39
N SER A 333 3.08 -2.23 -10.39
CA SER A 333 2.02 -2.21 -9.38
C SER A 333 1.34 -3.58 -9.21
N VAL A 334 0.94 -4.19 -10.33
CA VAL A 334 0.31 -5.53 -10.34
C VAL A 334 1.24 -6.59 -9.78
N GLN A 335 2.51 -6.58 -10.19
CA GLN A 335 3.49 -7.56 -9.69
C GLN A 335 3.84 -7.34 -8.21
N LEU A 336 3.88 -6.08 -7.74
CA LEU A 336 4.05 -5.76 -6.32
C LEU A 336 2.87 -6.24 -5.48
N SER A 337 1.66 -6.15 -6.00
CA SER A 337 0.44 -6.60 -5.31
C SER A 337 0.44 -8.11 -5.06
N GLY A 338 0.77 -8.91 -6.09
CA GLY A 338 0.94 -10.35 -5.94
C GLY A 338 2.07 -10.72 -4.98
N TRP A 339 3.22 -10.05 -5.07
CA TRP A 339 4.32 -10.26 -4.13
C TRP A 339 3.92 -9.91 -2.68
N MET A 340 3.28 -8.76 -2.48
CA MET A 340 2.81 -8.30 -1.17
C MET A 340 1.82 -9.29 -0.54
N LEU A 341 0.91 -9.86 -1.33
CA LEU A 341 -0.02 -10.90 -0.89
C LEU A 341 0.70 -12.18 -0.46
N LEU A 342 1.70 -12.64 -1.20
CA LEU A 342 2.45 -13.84 -0.85
C LEU A 342 3.31 -13.65 0.40
N GLU A 343 3.90 -12.46 0.58
CA GLU A 343 4.56 -12.09 1.83
C GLU A 343 3.56 -12.07 3.00
N ALA A 344 2.38 -11.48 2.80
CA ALA A 344 1.31 -11.47 3.79
C ALA A 344 0.90 -12.90 4.20
N ALA A 345 0.66 -13.79 3.23
CA ALA A 345 0.36 -15.20 3.47
C ALA A 345 1.50 -15.91 4.22
N ALA A 346 2.76 -15.64 3.88
CA ALA A 346 3.91 -16.22 4.56
C ALA A 346 3.99 -15.84 6.05
N THR A 347 3.45 -14.68 6.45
CA THR A 347 3.38 -14.29 7.88
C THR A 347 2.25 -14.94 8.66
N LEU A 348 1.30 -15.58 7.97
CA LEU A 348 0.15 -16.26 8.56
C LEU A 348 0.30 -17.79 8.49
N ALA A 349 1.12 -18.29 7.58
CA ALA A 349 1.38 -19.71 7.35
C ALA A 349 1.88 -20.48 8.57
#